data_AF-A0A936PVQ4-F1
#
_entry.id   AF-A0A936PVQ4-F1
#
_cell.length_a   1.000
_cell.length_b   1.000
_cell.length_c   1.000
_cell.angle_alpha   90.00
_cell.angle_beta   90.00
_cell.angle_gamma   90.00
#
_symmetry.space_group_name_H-M   'P 1'
#
loop_
_entity.id
_entity.type
_entity.pdbx_description
1 polymer ?
#
loop_
_entity_poly.entity_id
_entity_poly.type
_entity_poly.pdbx_seq_one_letter_code
_entity_poly.pdbx_strand_id
1 'polypeptide(L)'
;MRLFGLSLLALAAGCNWVSPEDLDARLGQLDDDGDGFTRDGNGDPARIDCDDADAAIYPGAAEVWYDGVDQNCDRLNDFDQDGDGVVIEGCADPRDCRPEIPGGDCDDLNAEVFPAAVDEWYDALDSNCDGANDFDQDGDGFVRGGLRRSGLLRRGRARRRLRGSRAGHQPRRERDLLRRHGRGLRRRQRLRRRR
;
A
#
# COMPACT_ATOMS: atom_id res chain seq x y z
N MET A 1 72.81 54.92 7.82
CA MET A 1 71.74 54.21 8.58
C MET A 1 70.83 53.52 7.58
N ARG A 2 70.68 52.19 7.68
CA ARG A 2 69.82 51.38 6.81
C ARG A 2 68.35 51.54 7.27
N LEU A 3 67.50 52.09 6.41
CA LEU A 3 66.05 52.08 6.60
C LEU A 3 65.51 50.76 6.07
N PHE A 4 65.01 49.92 6.99
CA PHE A 4 64.31 48.68 6.68
C PHE A 4 62.95 49.02 6.04
N GLY A 5 62.80 48.76 4.75
CA GLY A 5 61.50 48.72 4.10
C GLY A 5 60.79 47.42 4.43
N LEU A 6 59.92 47.44 5.44
CA LEU A 6 58.95 46.37 5.69
C LEU A 6 57.83 46.49 4.64
N SER A 7 58.03 45.83 3.49
CA SER A 7 56.93 45.52 2.57
C SER A 7 56.00 44.53 3.24
N LEU A 8 54.91 45.03 3.81
CA LEU A 8 53.78 44.22 4.26
C LEU A 8 53.00 43.75 3.03
N LEU A 9 53.42 42.62 2.44
CA LEU A 9 52.69 41.97 1.36
C LEU A 9 51.49 41.24 1.98
N ALA A 10 50.32 41.87 1.95
CA ALA A 10 49.08 41.24 2.37
C ALA A 10 48.71 40.12 1.38
N LEU A 11 48.99 38.87 1.75
CA LEU A 11 48.42 37.69 1.09
C LEU A 11 46.93 37.61 1.44
N ALA A 12 46.10 38.33 0.68
CA ALA A 12 44.67 38.10 0.62
C ALA A 12 44.34 37.33 -0.68
N ALA A 13 44.78 36.09 -0.76
CA ALA A 13 44.41 35.19 -1.85
C ALA A 13 43.94 33.87 -1.23
N GLY A 14 42.63 33.65 -1.19
CA GLY A 14 42.08 32.35 -0.80
C GLY A 14 40.58 32.30 -0.58
N CYS A 15 39.96 33.34 -0.04
CA CYS A 15 38.53 33.34 0.21
C CYS A 15 37.82 34.25 -0.79
N ASN A 16 37.32 33.70 -1.90
CA ASN A 16 36.29 34.37 -2.67
C ASN A 16 35.02 34.35 -1.82
N TRP A 17 34.60 35.51 -1.33
CA TRP A 17 33.35 35.68 -0.63
C TRP A 17 32.20 35.51 -1.63
N VAL A 18 31.33 34.55 -1.39
CA VAL A 18 30.07 34.38 -2.13
C VAL A 18 29.01 35.19 -1.38
N SER A 19 28.31 36.07 -2.08
CA SER A 19 27.23 36.83 -1.46
C SER A 19 26.08 35.89 -1.08
N PRO A 20 25.29 36.21 -0.03
CA PRO A 20 24.07 35.45 0.26
C PRO A 20 23.12 35.39 -0.93
N GLU A 21 23.10 36.44 -1.76
CA GLU A 21 22.30 36.48 -2.99
C GLU A 21 22.78 35.49 -4.06
N ASP A 22 24.11 35.38 -4.25
CA ASP A 22 24.70 34.42 -5.18
C ASP A 22 24.60 32.97 -4.68
N LEU A 23 24.55 32.78 -3.36
CA LEU A 23 24.26 31.48 -2.74
C LEU A 23 22.80 31.09 -2.98
N ASP A 24 21.85 31.98 -2.69
CA ASP A 24 20.42 31.77 -2.90
C ASP A 24 20.07 31.54 -4.39
N ALA A 25 20.70 32.30 -5.29
CA ALA A 25 20.57 32.12 -6.74
C ALA A 25 21.15 30.80 -7.26
N ARG A 26 22.04 30.16 -6.50
CA ARG A 26 22.54 28.80 -6.77
C ARG A 26 21.66 27.73 -6.13
N LEU A 27 21.05 28.00 -4.98
CA LEU A 27 20.13 27.08 -4.32
C LEU A 27 18.88 26.84 -5.18
N GLY A 28 18.29 27.88 -5.77
CA GLY A 28 17.18 27.70 -6.74
C GLY A 28 17.57 27.08 -8.09
N GLN A 29 18.81 26.63 -8.27
CA GLN A 29 19.25 25.78 -9.41
C GLN A 29 19.52 24.32 -8.98
N LEU A 30 19.41 24.04 -7.68
CA LEU A 30 19.72 22.76 -7.04
C LEU A 30 18.52 22.18 -6.26
N ASP A 31 17.51 23.01 -6.02
CA ASP A 31 16.24 22.76 -5.35
C ASP A 31 15.15 23.24 -6.33
N ASP A 32 14.70 22.33 -7.20
CA ASP A 32 13.86 22.65 -8.36
C ASP A 32 12.37 22.88 -7.95
N ASP A 33 11.94 22.38 -6.79
CA ASP A 33 10.57 22.50 -6.29
C ASP A 33 10.40 23.44 -5.07
N GLY A 34 11.49 23.85 -4.43
CA GLY A 34 11.52 24.86 -3.37
C GLY A 34 11.17 24.34 -1.97
N ASP A 35 11.36 23.05 -1.71
CA ASP A 35 11.11 22.42 -0.41
C ASP A 35 12.26 22.58 0.61
N GLY A 36 13.42 23.07 0.15
CA GLY A 36 14.63 23.27 0.94
C GLY A 36 15.57 22.06 1.01
N PHE A 37 15.31 21.02 0.23
CA PHE A 37 16.16 19.86 -0.02
C PHE A 37 16.70 19.89 -1.45
N THR A 38 17.71 19.06 -1.71
CA THR A 38 18.34 19.01 -3.04
C THR A 38 18.60 17.58 -3.40
N ARG A 39 18.54 17.26 -4.69
CA ARG A 39 18.88 15.93 -5.21
C ARG A 39 20.24 15.37 -4.75
N ASP A 40 21.23 16.22 -4.47
CA ASP A 40 22.55 15.80 -3.99
C ASP A 40 22.75 15.93 -2.46
N GLY A 41 21.72 16.40 -1.74
CA GLY A 41 21.72 16.65 -0.31
C GLY A 41 22.78 17.64 0.16
N ASN A 42 23.38 18.42 -0.75
CA ASN A 42 24.54 19.29 -0.49
C ASN A 42 25.69 18.55 0.23
N GLY A 43 25.86 17.25 -0.05
CA GLY A 43 26.86 16.39 0.58
C GLY A 43 26.43 15.72 1.89
N ASP A 44 25.18 15.91 2.32
CA ASP A 44 24.56 15.18 3.43
C ASP A 44 23.54 14.17 2.89
N PRO A 45 23.79 12.84 3.01
CA PRO A 45 22.86 11.82 2.55
C PRO A 45 21.46 11.90 3.18
N ALA A 46 21.34 12.43 4.40
CA ALA A 46 20.04 12.58 5.07
C ALA A 46 19.20 13.73 4.50
N ARG A 47 19.76 14.52 3.59
CA ARG A 47 19.09 15.64 2.91
C ARG A 47 18.86 15.40 1.42
N ILE A 48 19.15 14.18 0.94
CA ILE A 48 18.94 13.84 -0.47
C ILE A 48 17.44 13.80 -0.73
N ASP A 49 16.99 14.68 -1.62
CA ASP A 49 15.67 14.61 -2.19
C ASP A 49 15.60 13.50 -3.26
N CYS A 50 14.59 12.65 -3.12
CA CYS A 50 14.31 11.55 -4.03
C CYS A 50 13.45 11.98 -5.23
N ASP A 51 12.70 13.09 -5.14
CA ASP A 51 11.95 13.70 -6.24
C ASP A 51 11.98 15.24 -6.18
N ASP A 52 13.12 15.80 -6.61
CA ASP A 52 13.47 17.24 -6.73
C ASP A 52 12.51 18.07 -7.62
N ALA A 53 11.37 17.52 -8.04
CA ALA A 53 10.35 18.17 -8.84
C ALA A 53 8.97 18.24 -8.13
N ASP A 54 8.85 17.68 -6.93
CA ASP A 54 7.62 17.68 -6.13
C ASP A 54 7.91 17.99 -4.65
N ALA A 55 7.63 19.23 -4.25
CA ALA A 55 7.86 19.72 -2.90
C ALA A 55 7.05 19.02 -1.79
N ALA A 56 6.19 18.04 -2.13
CA ALA A 56 5.55 17.16 -1.17
C ALA A 56 6.35 15.88 -0.85
N ILE A 57 7.39 15.58 -1.64
CA ILE A 57 8.28 14.42 -1.50
C ILE A 57 9.64 14.93 -1.05
N TYR A 58 10.01 14.67 0.20
CA TYR A 58 11.24 15.19 0.77
C TYR A 58 11.65 14.44 2.04
N PRO A 59 12.93 14.49 2.44
CA PRO A 59 13.39 13.89 3.70
C PRO A 59 12.56 14.29 4.93
N GLY A 60 11.83 13.33 5.48
CA GLY A 60 10.96 13.52 6.64
C GLY A 60 9.57 14.07 6.34
N ALA A 61 9.12 14.03 5.08
CA ALA A 61 7.70 14.19 4.75
C ALA A 61 6.83 13.13 5.44
N ALA A 62 5.52 13.35 5.45
CA ALA A 62 4.60 12.35 5.98
C ALA A 62 4.37 11.25 4.95
N GLU A 63 4.59 10.00 5.36
CA GLU A 63 4.36 8.84 4.50
C GLU A 63 2.87 8.56 4.32
N VAL A 64 2.45 8.31 3.09
CA VAL A 64 1.12 7.80 2.74
C VAL A 64 1.27 6.36 2.29
N TRP A 65 1.19 5.46 3.26
CA TRP A 65 1.34 4.02 3.05
C TRP A 65 0.44 3.48 1.93
N TYR A 66 1.00 2.57 1.14
CA TYR A 66 0.35 1.78 0.10
C TYR A 66 -0.04 2.53 -1.17
N ASP A 67 0.61 3.66 -1.48
CA ASP A 67 0.40 4.41 -2.72
C ASP A 67 1.54 4.23 -3.76
N GLY A 68 2.60 3.52 -3.37
CA GLY A 68 3.78 3.19 -4.16
C GLY A 68 4.83 4.30 -4.25
N VAL A 69 4.67 5.38 -3.50
CA VAL A 69 5.58 6.54 -3.48
C VAL A 69 6.23 6.62 -2.11
N ASP A 70 7.56 6.65 -2.08
CA ASP A 70 8.35 6.97 -0.88
C ASP A 70 8.34 8.50 -0.72
N GLN A 71 7.38 9.06 0.02
CA GLN A 71 7.27 10.52 0.13
C GLN A 71 8.33 11.10 1.06
N ASN A 72 8.77 10.31 2.05
CA ASN A 72 9.68 10.81 3.07
C ASN A 72 11.17 10.60 2.73
N CYS A 73 11.47 10.00 1.56
CA CYS A 73 12.79 9.69 1.02
C CYS A 73 13.69 8.84 1.95
N ASP A 74 13.12 8.04 2.85
CA ASP A 74 13.86 7.18 3.78
C ASP A 74 14.25 5.81 3.18
N ARG A 75 13.71 5.49 1.99
CA ARG A 75 13.91 4.24 1.24
C ARG A 75 13.37 3.00 1.94
N LEU A 76 12.52 3.15 2.94
CA LEU A 76 11.72 2.06 3.46
C LEU A 76 10.70 1.63 2.40
N ASN A 77 10.14 0.45 2.60
CA ASN A 77 9.17 -0.09 1.68
C ASN A 77 7.78 0.41 2.08
N ASP A 78 7.12 1.13 1.19
CA ASP A 78 5.74 1.65 1.33
C ASP A 78 4.67 0.56 1.62
N PHE A 79 5.04 -0.73 1.54
CA PHE A 79 4.17 -1.87 1.85
C PHE A 79 4.61 -2.68 3.09
N ASP A 80 5.53 -2.14 3.88
CA ASP A 80 6.05 -2.71 5.15
C ASP A 80 5.95 -1.60 6.22
N GLN A 81 4.74 -1.39 6.72
CA GLN A 81 4.43 -0.22 7.54
C GLN A 81 4.98 -0.34 8.97
N ASP A 82 5.11 -1.56 9.49
CA ASP A 82 5.66 -1.81 10.81
C ASP A 82 7.18 -2.06 10.83
N GLY A 83 7.79 -2.30 9.67
CA GLY A 83 9.23 -2.37 9.49
C GLY A 83 9.84 -3.70 9.94
N ASP A 84 9.08 -4.79 9.94
CA ASP A 84 9.61 -6.12 10.27
C ASP A 84 10.34 -6.82 9.10
N GLY A 85 10.26 -6.24 7.90
CA GLY A 85 10.87 -6.78 6.70
C GLY A 85 10.02 -7.82 5.98
N VAL A 86 8.70 -7.80 6.15
CA VAL A 86 7.70 -8.62 5.46
C VAL A 86 6.55 -7.71 5.02
N VAL A 87 6.04 -7.91 3.81
CA VAL A 87 4.87 -7.17 3.32
C VAL A 87 3.57 -7.97 3.49
N ILE A 88 2.44 -7.28 3.57
CA ILE A 88 1.13 -7.90 3.78
C ILE A 88 0.80 -9.02 2.77
N GLU A 89 0.03 -10.03 3.22
CA GLU A 89 -0.39 -11.17 2.41
C GLU A 89 -1.13 -10.70 1.15
N GLY A 90 -0.61 -11.09 -0.03
CA GLY A 90 -1.17 -10.73 -1.34
C GLY A 90 -0.39 -9.66 -2.10
N CYS A 91 0.57 -8.99 -1.45
CA CYS A 91 1.52 -8.08 -2.08
C CYS A 91 2.65 -8.78 -2.86
N ALA A 92 2.65 -10.11 -2.92
CA ALA A 92 3.63 -10.88 -3.69
C ALA A 92 3.51 -10.74 -5.22
N ASP A 93 2.57 -9.93 -5.76
CA ASP A 93 2.56 -9.59 -7.19
C ASP A 93 3.69 -8.59 -7.49
N PRO A 94 4.67 -8.94 -8.35
CA PRO A 94 5.81 -8.08 -8.65
C PRO A 94 5.49 -6.75 -9.32
N ARG A 95 4.22 -6.50 -9.67
CA ARG A 95 3.77 -5.24 -10.30
C ARG A 95 3.27 -4.20 -9.30
N ASP A 96 2.77 -4.64 -8.15
CA ASP A 96 2.15 -3.75 -7.16
C ASP A 96 3.08 -3.51 -5.97
N CYS A 97 3.88 -4.51 -5.57
CA CYS A 97 4.85 -4.33 -4.49
C CYS A 97 6.22 -4.82 -4.95
N ARG A 98 7.22 -4.00 -4.66
CA ARG A 98 8.61 -4.22 -5.05
C ARG A 98 9.06 -5.64 -4.64
N PRO A 99 9.62 -6.47 -5.55
CA PRO A 99 9.88 -7.90 -5.31
C PRO A 99 11.03 -8.18 -4.33
N GLU A 100 11.61 -7.16 -3.70
CA GLU A 100 12.74 -7.27 -2.79
C GLU A 100 12.39 -7.83 -1.41
N ILE A 101 11.12 -7.79 -0.98
CA ILE A 101 10.67 -8.20 0.37
C ILE A 101 9.73 -9.43 0.32
N PRO A 102 9.89 -10.44 1.21
CA PRO A 102 8.94 -11.55 1.34
C PRO A 102 7.54 -11.03 1.69
N GLY A 103 6.49 -11.62 1.09
CA GLY A 103 5.12 -11.36 1.51
C GLY A 103 4.63 -12.39 2.54
N GLY A 104 3.46 -12.13 3.12
CA GLY A 104 2.77 -13.07 3.99
C GLY A 104 2.55 -12.57 5.41
N ASP A 105 2.81 -11.30 5.67
CA ASP A 105 2.40 -10.68 6.93
C ASP A 105 0.86 -10.53 6.98
N CYS A 106 0.29 -10.87 8.13
CA CYS A 106 -1.13 -10.90 8.41
C CYS A 106 -1.59 -9.71 9.29
N ASP A 107 -0.67 -8.90 9.81
CA ASP A 107 -0.92 -7.67 10.57
C ASP A 107 0.20 -6.62 10.38
N ASP A 108 0.17 -5.90 9.26
CA ASP A 108 1.12 -4.85 8.81
C ASP A 108 1.17 -3.58 9.68
N LEU A 109 0.63 -3.67 10.89
CA LEU A 109 0.71 -2.62 11.91
C LEU A 109 1.47 -3.10 13.15
N ASN A 110 1.98 -4.33 13.14
CA ASN A 110 2.53 -5.00 14.29
C ASN A 110 3.73 -5.88 13.92
N ALA A 111 4.92 -5.30 14.05
CA ALA A 111 6.20 -5.95 13.76
C ALA A 111 6.53 -7.21 14.60
N GLU A 112 5.66 -7.60 15.54
CA GLU A 112 5.75 -8.88 16.27
C GLU A 112 4.96 -10.01 15.59
N VAL A 113 4.15 -9.70 14.56
CA VAL A 113 3.28 -10.62 13.83
C VAL A 113 3.78 -10.77 12.40
N PHE A 114 4.44 -11.89 12.10
CA PHE A 114 5.03 -12.14 10.77
C PHE A 114 5.37 -13.62 10.58
N PRO A 115 5.53 -14.12 9.34
CA PRO A 115 5.79 -15.54 9.03
C PRO A 115 6.88 -16.27 9.84
N ALA A 116 7.85 -15.54 10.37
CA ALA A 116 8.97 -16.11 11.14
C ALA A 116 8.89 -15.82 12.66
N ALA A 117 7.80 -15.22 13.13
CA ALA A 117 7.54 -15.01 14.54
C ALA A 117 7.31 -16.33 15.28
N VAL A 118 7.42 -16.29 16.61
CA VAL A 118 7.08 -17.42 17.48
C VAL A 118 5.61 -17.30 17.86
N ASP A 119 4.85 -18.36 17.65
CA ASP A 119 3.42 -18.40 17.98
C ASP A 119 3.19 -18.97 19.39
N GLU A 120 2.54 -18.18 20.26
CA GLU A 120 2.19 -18.57 21.62
C GLU A 120 0.77 -19.14 21.67
N TRP A 121 0.67 -20.45 21.92
CA TRP A 121 -0.64 -21.11 22.02
C TRP A 121 -1.59 -20.48 23.06
N TYR A 122 -2.84 -20.34 22.66
CA TYR A 122 -4.01 -19.91 23.45
C TYR A 122 -4.10 -18.41 23.78
N ASP A 123 -3.44 -17.53 23.03
CA ASP A 123 -3.56 -16.08 23.15
C ASP A 123 -4.52 -15.44 22.11
N ALA A 124 -5.05 -16.26 21.20
CA ALA A 124 -5.89 -15.92 20.06
C ALA A 124 -5.25 -15.06 18.97
N LEU A 125 -3.93 -14.88 19.00
CA LEU A 125 -3.14 -14.24 17.96
C LEU A 125 -2.48 -15.32 17.10
N ASP A 126 -2.50 -15.14 15.78
CA ASP A 126 -1.70 -15.96 14.86
C ASP A 126 -0.42 -15.18 14.61
N SER A 127 0.55 -15.30 15.51
CA SER A 127 1.74 -14.42 15.46
C SER A 127 2.62 -14.75 14.28
N ASN A 128 2.62 -16.00 13.82
CA ASN A 128 3.47 -16.47 12.73
C ASN A 128 2.77 -16.54 11.37
N CYS A 129 1.55 -16.01 11.26
CA CYS A 129 0.76 -15.95 10.03
C CYS A 129 0.66 -17.29 9.27
N ASP A 130 0.73 -18.43 9.96
CA ASP A 130 0.71 -19.75 9.32
C ASP A 130 -0.72 -20.30 9.15
N GLY A 131 -1.71 -19.59 9.69
CA GLY A 131 -3.13 -19.94 9.61
C GLY A 131 -3.51 -21.13 10.48
N ALA A 132 -2.64 -21.60 11.37
CA ALA A 132 -2.95 -22.61 12.36
C ALA A 132 -4.04 -22.10 13.30
N ASN A 133 -4.81 -23.06 13.82
CA ASN A 133 -5.79 -22.74 14.82
C ASN A 133 -5.11 -22.75 16.19
N ASP A 134 -4.94 -21.56 16.77
CA ASP A 134 -4.36 -21.31 18.10
C ASP A 134 -4.97 -22.15 19.25
N PHE A 135 -6.14 -22.75 19.04
CA PHE A 135 -6.79 -23.63 20.04
C PHE A 135 -6.68 -25.14 19.72
N ASP A 136 -5.89 -25.53 18.71
CA ASP A 136 -5.76 -26.89 18.16
C ASP A 136 -4.28 -27.30 18.04
N GLN A 137 -3.57 -27.25 19.17
CA GLN A 137 -2.12 -27.49 19.25
C GLN A 137 -1.65 -28.84 18.69
N ASP A 138 -2.47 -29.88 18.73
CA ASP A 138 -2.15 -31.20 18.18
C ASP A 138 -2.60 -31.38 16.72
N GLY A 139 -3.26 -30.38 16.13
CA GLY A 139 -3.63 -30.34 14.72
C GLY A 139 -4.62 -31.42 14.30
N ASP A 140 -5.41 -31.94 15.25
CA ASP A 140 -6.35 -33.04 14.98
C ASP A 140 -7.73 -32.53 14.51
N GLY A 141 -7.93 -31.22 14.51
CA GLY A 141 -9.16 -30.54 14.11
C GLY A 141 -10.20 -30.45 15.23
N PHE A 142 -9.82 -30.65 16.50
CA PHE A 142 -10.72 -30.62 17.66
C PHE A 142 -10.19 -29.75 18.80
N VAL A 143 -10.80 -28.57 18.96
CA VAL A 143 -10.58 -27.71 20.12
C VAL A 143 -11.35 -28.21 21.36
N ARG A 144 -10.80 -27.99 22.56
CA ARG A 144 -11.51 -28.23 23.83
C ARG A 144 -12.77 -27.35 23.89
N GLY A 145 -13.96 -27.98 23.83
CA GLY A 145 -15.24 -27.27 23.80
C GLY A 145 -16.06 -27.45 22.50
N GLY A 146 -15.51 -28.13 21.49
CA GLY A 146 -16.31 -28.87 20.50
C GLY A 146 -17.10 -28.03 19.49
N LEU A 147 -16.57 -26.92 18.99
CA LEU A 147 -17.17 -26.21 17.85
C LEU A 147 -16.16 -26.10 16.70
N ARG A 148 -16.37 -26.92 15.66
CA ARG A 148 -15.73 -26.71 14.36
C ARG A 148 -16.22 -25.39 13.77
N ARG A 149 -15.32 -24.55 13.26
CA ARG A 149 -15.68 -23.44 12.37
C ARG A 149 -16.36 -24.02 11.11
N SER A 150 -17.66 -23.75 11.01
CA SER A 150 -18.48 -23.67 9.80
C SER A 150 -18.49 -24.84 8.81
N GLY A 151 -19.50 -25.70 8.99
CA GLY A 151 -20.02 -26.56 7.93
C GLY A 151 -21.40 -27.12 8.31
N LEU A 152 -22.47 -26.35 8.05
CA LEU A 152 -23.89 -26.67 8.20
C LEU A 152 -24.20 -28.02 8.89
N LEU A 153 -24.74 -27.95 10.12
CA LEU A 153 -25.63 -28.98 10.64
C LEU A 153 -26.81 -29.13 9.67
N ARG A 154 -26.67 -30.00 8.66
CA ARG A 154 -27.80 -30.68 8.04
C ARG A 154 -28.43 -31.52 9.14
N ARG A 155 -29.32 -30.90 9.92
CA ARG A 155 -30.29 -31.62 10.73
C ARG A 155 -30.93 -32.64 9.80
N GLY A 156 -30.60 -33.91 10.01
CA GLY A 156 -31.22 -35.03 9.32
C GLY A 156 -32.71 -35.01 9.61
N ARG A 157 -33.49 -34.30 8.80
CA ARG A 157 -34.93 -34.51 8.72
C ARG A 157 -35.12 -35.85 8.01
N ALA A 158 -35.25 -36.91 8.79
CA ALA A 158 -35.83 -38.16 8.34
C ALA A 158 -37.20 -37.85 7.72
N ARG A 159 -37.25 -37.76 6.38
CA ARG A 159 -38.51 -37.62 5.65
C ARG A 159 -39.21 -38.98 5.72
N ARG A 160 -40.14 -39.08 6.67
CA ARG A 160 -41.14 -40.13 6.76
C ARG A 160 -41.82 -40.26 5.39
N ARG A 161 -41.59 -41.39 4.71
CA ARG A 161 -42.25 -41.73 3.45
C ARG A 161 -43.74 -41.89 3.74
N LEU A 162 -44.56 -40.95 3.30
CA LEU A 162 -45.99 -41.16 3.14
C LEU A 162 -46.24 -41.62 1.70
N ARG A 163 -46.67 -42.88 1.57
CA ARG A 163 -47.20 -43.48 0.35
C ARG A 163 -48.63 -42.97 0.11
N GLY A 164 -48.99 -42.84 -1.18
CA GLY A 164 -50.38 -42.72 -1.67
C GLY A 164 -50.78 -41.27 -1.99
N SER A 165 -51.63 -40.97 -2.98
CA SER A 165 -52.20 -41.71 -4.10
C SER A 165 -53.05 -40.70 -4.89
N ARG A 166 -52.84 -40.62 -6.21
CA ARG A 166 -53.79 -40.28 -7.30
C ARG A 166 -54.60 -38.97 -7.32
N ALA A 167 -54.71 -38.47 -8.57
CA ALA A 167 -55.72 -37.56 -9.14
C ALA A 167 -55.69 -36.11 -8.63
N GLY A 168 -55.69 -35.06 -9.44
CA GLY A 168 -56.02 -34.91 -10.86
C GLY A 168 -56.86 -33.65 -10.98
N HIS A 169 -56.27 -32.51 -11.36
CA HIS A 169 -57.02 -31.37 -11.89
C HIS A 169 -56.08 -30.34 -12.55
N GLN A 170 -56.11 -30.25 -13.88
CA GLN A 170 -55.74 -29.04 -14.60
C GLN A 170 -56.98 -28.15 -14.70
N PRO A 171 -56.82 -26.82 -14.62
CA PRO A 171 -57.56 -25.96 -15.51
C PRO A 171 -56.64 -25.18 -16.46
N ARG A 172 -57.19 -25.02 -17.65
CA ARG A 172 -56.64 -24.39 -18.84
C ARG A 172 -56.78 -22.86 -18.78
N ARG A 173 -55.82 -22.20 -19.45
CA ARG A 173 -55.92 -20.93 -20.21
C ARG A 173 -56.20 -19.65 -19.41
N GLU A 174 -55.30 -18.68 -19.54
CA GLU A 174 -55.57 -17.53 -20.42
C GLU A 174 -54.27 -16.91 -20.94
N ARG A 175 -54.30 -16.53 -22.22
CA ARG A 175 -53.25 -15.84 -22.96
C ARG A 175 -53.63 -14.36 -23.03
N ASP A 176 -52.59 -13.54 -23.15
CA ASP A 176 -52.57 -12.21 -23.75
C ASP A 176 -53.03 -11.01 -22.91
N LEU A 177 -52.42 -9.86 -23.28
CA LEU A 177 -52.48 -8.49 -22.74
C LEU A 177 -51.28 -8.19 -21.80
N LEU A 178 -50.24 -7.42 -22.14
CA LEU A 178 -50.09 -6.33 -23.11
C LEU A 178 -48.63 -6.20 -23.59
N ARG A 179 -48.47 -6.25 -24.92
CA ARG A 179 -47.46 -5.47 -25.65
C ARG A 179 -47.78 -3.98 -25.48
N ARG A 180 -46.77 -3.16 -25.13
CA ARG A 180 -46.53 -1.71 -25.42
C ARG A 180 -45.59 -1.23 -24.29
N HIS A 181 -44.31 -0.92 -24.50
CA HIS A 181 -43.81 0.14 -25.35
C HIS A 181 -42.34 -0.13 -25.74
N GLY A 182 -42.10 -0.30 -27.04
CA GLY A 182 -40.81 -0.03 -27.64
C GLY A 182 -41.06 0.80 -28.89
N ARG A 183 -40.60 2.07 -28.90
CA ARG A 183 -40.25 2.90 -30.07
C ARG A 183 -39.98 4.35 -29.65
N GLY A 184 -38.82 4.87 -30.07
CA GLY A 184 -38.39 6.27 -29.95
C GLY A 184 -37.23 6.38 -28.95
N LEU A 185 -35.97 6.57 -29.31
CA LEU A 185 -35.44 7.59 -30.22
C LEU A 185 -34.12 7.11 -30.85
N ARG A 186 -34.15 6.69 -32.12
CA ARG A 186 -32.98 6.82 -33.01
C ARG A 186 -33.15 8.14 -33.74
N ARG A 187 -32.33 9.16 -33.42
CA ARG A 187 -31.96 10.29 -34.29
C ARG A 187 -31.15 11.29 -33.47
N ARG A 188 -29.82 11.12 -33.42
CA ARG A 188 -28.81 12.19 -33.58
C ARG A 188 -27.50 11.54 -34.03
N GLN A 189 -27.50 11.15 -35.30
CA GLN A 189 -26.26 10.91 -36.03
C GLN A 189 -25.55 12.25 -36.25
N ARG A 190 -24.21 12.21 -36.15
CA ARG A 190 -23.26 12.92 -37.02
C ARG A 190 -23.31 14.44 -36.97
N LEU A 191 -22.54 15.05 -36.07
CA LEU A 191 -21.94 16.38 -36.27
C LEU A 191 -20.75 16.59 -35.31
N ARG A 192 -19.73 15.71 -35.34
CA ARG A 192 -18.36 16.00 -34.83
C ARG A 192 -17.31 15.17 -35.57
N ARG A 193 -17.22 15.40 -36.89
CA ARG A 193 -16.00 15.20 -37.68
C ARG A 193 -15.92 16.42 -38.59
N ARG A 194 -14.78 17.12 -38.56
CA ARG A 194 -14.50 18.49 -39.07
C ARG A 194 -14.66 19.58 -38.01
N ARG A 195 -13.72 19.63 -37.07
CA ARG A 195 -12.71 20.69 -37.02
C ARG A 195 -11.38 20.03 -36.69
#